data_AF-A0A5S9R9P1-F1
#
_entry.id   AF-A0A5S9R9P1-F1
#
_cell.length_a   1.000
_cell.length_b   1.000
_cell.length_c   1.000
_cell.angle_alpha   90.00
_cell.angle_beta   90.00
_cell.angle_gamma   90.00
#
_symmetry.space_group_name_H-M   'P 1'
#
loop_
_entity.id
_entity.type
_entity.pdbx_description
1 polymer ?
#
loop_
_entity_poly.entity_id
_entity_poly.type
_entity_poly.pdbx_seq_one_letter_code
_entity_poly.pdbx_strand_id
1 'polypeptide(L)'
;MTAQPHHTSEVSTPQLLGQLSEQTSRLVRDEIRLAQKEFQESVRHAGVGAGLFSAAGLLAVLGLATLIAAGVAGLALVLPVWAAALIVAAVLFVCAGVAALVSRKQVEQVSPPATESVDSVKHDLEEIKEARHGRL
;
A
#
# COMPACT_ATOMS: atom_id res chain seq x y z
N MET A 1 -17.64 9.74 -71.77
CA MET A 1 -17.10 10.45 -70.58
C MET A 1 -18.22 11.36 -70.06
N THR A 2 -19.03 10.90 -69.12
CA THR A 2 -18.90 10.99 -67.64
C THR A 2 -19.40 12.32 -67.07
N ALA A 3 -20.57 12.26 -66.42
CA ALA A 3 -20.86 13.06 -65.23
C ALA A 3 -22.03 12.38 -64.49
N GLN A 4 -21.70 11.40 -63.65
CA GLN A 4 -22.58 10.94 -62.57
C GLN A 4 -22.60 12.04 -61.49
N PRO A 5 -23.76 12.49 -61.00
CA PRO A 5 -23.81 13.37 -59.85
C PRO A 5 -23.40 12.56 -58.62
N HIS A 6 -22.17 12.74 -58.17
CA HIS A 6 -21.74 12.25 -56.87
C HIS A 6 -22.48 13.06 -55.79
N HIS A 7 -23.46 12.44 -55.13
CA HIS A 7 -23.94 12.92 -53.85
C HIS A 7 -22.76 12.84 -52.86
N THR A 8 -22.01 13.92 -52.73
CA THR A 8 -21.19 14.19 -51.56
C THR A 8 -22.15 14.42 -50.41
N SER A 9 -22.60 13.34 -49.79
CA SER A 9 -23.18 13.40 -48.44
C SER A 9 -22.07 13.89 -47.53
N GLU A 10 -21.93 15.20 -47.41
CA GLU A 10 -21.15 15.81 -46.34
C GLU A 10 -21.64 15.18 -45.05
N VAL A 11 -20.74 14.48 -44.35
CA VAL A 11 -21.05 13.90 -43.05
C VAL A 11 -21.59 15.05 -42.20
N SER A 12 -22.87 14.97 -41.84
CA SER A 12 -23.56 16.06 -41.21
C SER A 12 -22.92 16.29 -39.83
N THR A 13 -22.68 17.53 -39.44
CA THR A 13 -22.15 17.94 -38.12
C THR A 13 -22.72 17.15 -36.93
N PRO A 14 -24.03 16.80 -36.88
CA PRO A 14 -24.57 15.90 -35.84
C PRO A 14 -24.01 14.46 -35.86
N GLN A 15 -23.66 13.90 -37.01
CA GLN A 15 -23.05 12.57 -37.13
C GLN A 15 -21.60 12.54 -36.61
N LEU A 16 -20.82 13.62 -36.82
CA LEU A 16 -19.46 13.74 -36.28
C LEU A 16 -19.47 13.84 -34.74
N LEU A 17 -20.43 14.58 -34.17
CA LEU A 17 -20.57 14.68 -32.72
C LEU A 17 -20.97 13.34 -32.09
N GLY A 18 -21.83 12.57 -32.77
CA GLY A 18 -22.16 11.20 -32.38
C GLY A 18 -20.93 10.28 -32.37
N GLN A 19 -20.09 10.35 -33.41
CA GLN A 19 -18.86 9.55 -33.50
C GLN A 19 -17.83 9.92 -32.43
N LEU A 20 -17.64 11.22 -32.15
CA LEU A 20 -16.72 11.71 -31.13
C LEU A 20 -17.16 11.31 -29.72
N SER A 21 -18.47 11.41 -29.43
CA SER A 21 -19.07 10.94 -28.18
C SER A 21 -18.85 9.44 -28.00
N GLU A 22 -19.04 8.65 -29.06
CA GLU A 22 -18.87 7.21 -28.98
C GLU A 22 -17.39 6.80 -28.85
N GLN A 23 -16.47 7.50 -29.51
CA GLN A 23 -15.02 7.31 -29.32
C GLN A 23 -14.56 7.68 -27.91
N THR A 24 -15.04 8.79 -27.37
CA THR A 24 -14.73 9.20 -25.98
C THR A 24 -15.28 8.16 -24.98
N SER A 25 -16.49 7.68 -25.21
CA SER A 25 -17.14 6.63 -24.40
C SER A 25 -16.37 5.30 -24.46
N ARG A 26 -15.79 4.96 -25.62
CA ARG A 26 -14.90 3.81 -25.80
C ARG A 26 -13.59 3.98 -25.03
N LEU A 27 -12.92 5.12 -25.18
CA LEU A 27 -11.65 5.41 -24.52
C LEU A 27 -11.76 5.35 -22.99
N VAL A 28 -12.80 5.96 -22.42
CA VAL A 28 -13.05 5.88 -20.96
C VAL A 28 -13.23 4.42 -20.50
N ARG A 29 -13.93 3.59 -21.30
CA ARG A 29 -14.10 2.17 -20.99
C ARG A 29 -12.77 1.41 -21.03
N ASP A 30 -11.91 1.75 -21.98
CA ASP A 30 -10.61 1.12 -22.14
C ASP A 30 -9.65 1.51 -21.01
N GLU A 31 -9.66 2.78 -20.59
CA GLU A 31 -8.88 3.26 -19.45
C GLU A 31 -9.31 2.57 -18.13
N ILE A 32 -10.62 2.39 -17.94
CA ILE A 32 -11.16 1.64 -16.79
C ILE A 32 -10.69 0.18 -16.84
N ARG A 33 -10.71 -0.46 -18.02
CA ARG A 33 -10.22 -1.84 -18.18
C ARG A 33 -8.72 -1.95 -17.91
N LEU A 34 -7.94 -0.97 -18.35
CA LEU A 34 -6.51 -0.92 -18.12
C LEU A 34 -6.22 -0.75 -16.62
N ALA A 35 -6.87 0.21 -15.97
CA ALA A 35 -6.76 0.43 -14.53
C ALA A 35 -7.20 -0.80 -13.73
N GLN A 36 -8.26 -1.50 -14.14
CA GLN A 36 -8.67 -2.77 -13.51
C GLN A 36 -7.60 -3.85 -13.65
N LYS A 37 -6.94 -3.94 -14.81
CA LYS A 37 -5.86 -4.90 -15.05
C LYS A 37 -4.64 -4.59 -14.18
N GLU A 38 -4.18 -3.34 -14.14
CA GLU A 38 -3.05 -2.92 -13.30
C GLU A 38 -3.37 -3.08 -11.80
N PHE A 39 -4.60 -2.76 -11.40
CA PHE A 39 -5.05 -2.99 -10.03
C PHE A 39 -5.06 -4.48 -9.68
N GLN A 40 -5.58 -5.34 -10.56
CA GLN A 40 -5.57 -6.78 -10.33
C GLN A 40 -4.16 -7.35 -10.25
N GLU A 41 -3.23 -6.86 -11.09
CA GLU A 41 -1.82 -7.25 -11.05
C GLU A 41 -1.13 -6.77 -9.75
N SER A 42 -1.42 -5.53 -9.33
CA SER A 42 -0.96 -4.97 -8.06
C SER A 42 -1.48 -5.76 -6.86
N VAL A 43 -2.77 -6.07 -6.85
CA VAL A 43 -3.41 -6.90 -5.81
C VAL A 43 -2.84 -8.30 -5.78
N ARG A 44 -2.57 -8.91 -6.94
CA ARG A 44 -1.97 -10.24 -7.00
C ARG A 44 -0.56 -10.24 -6.43
N HIS A 45 0.28 -9.28 -6.81
CA HIS A 45 1.64 -9.15 -6.27
C HIS A 45 1.62 -8.86 -4.76
N ALA A 46 0.81 -7.90 -4.33
CA ALA A 46 0.63 -7.58 -2.92
C ALA A 46 0.08 -8.77 -2.12
N GLY A 47 -0.87 -9.53 -2.69
CA GLY A 47 -1.49 -10.68 -2.07
C GLY A 47 -0.53 -11.86 -1.88
N VAL A 48 0.28 -12.17 -2.90
CA VAL A 48 1.34 -13.19 -2.78
C VAL A 48 2.39 -12.76 -1.76
N GLY A 49 2.83 -11.49 -1.81
CA GLY A 49 3.78 -10.94 -0.85
C GLY A 49 3.26 -10.98 0.59
N ALA A 50 2.03 -10.50 0.82
CA ALA A 50 1.37 -10.54 2.11
C ALA A 50 1.16 -11.97 2.61
N GLY A 51 0.78 -12.90 1.73
CA GLY A 51 0.62 -14.32 2.06
C GLY A 51 1.92 -14.97 2.51
N LEU A 52 3.00 -14.78 1.74
CA LEU A 52 4.33 -15.31 2.09
C LEU A 52 4.89 -14.67 3.36
N PHE A 53 4.75 -13.37 3.52
CA PHE A 53 5.20 -12.67 4.73
C PHE A 53 4.42 -13.12 5.97
N SER A 54 3.11 -13.34 5.83
CA SER A 54 2.27 -13.88 6.91
C SER A 54 2.69 -15.31 7.28
N ALA A 55 2.94 -16.16 6.29
CA ALA A 55 3.41 -17.53 6.52
C ALA A 55 4.80 -17.55 7.19
N ALA A 56 5.74 -16.73 6.70
CA ALA A 56 7.05 -16.57 7.32
C ALA A 56 6.95 -16.06 8.75
N GLY A 57 6.10 -15.06 9.01
CA GLY A 57 5.84 -14.54 10.35
C GLY A 57 5.28 -15.62 11.29
N LEU A 58 4.30 -16.40 10.84
CA LEU A 58 3.75 -17.50 11.63
C LEU A 58 4.81 -18.57 11.93
N LEU A 59 5.60 -18.98 10.94
CA LEU A 59 6.69 -19.93 11.13
C LEU A 59 7.75 -19.40 12.10
N ALA A 60 8.08 -18.10 12.04
CA ALA A 60 8.99 -17.46 12.98
C ALA A 60 8.45 -17.50 14.41
N VAL A 61 7.15 -17.24 14.61
CA VAL A 61 6.50 -17.33 15.93
C VAL A 61 6.54 -18.77 16.46
N LEU A 62 6.21 -19.76 15.64
CA LEU A 62 6.26 -21.18 16.03
C LEU A 62 7.68 -21.66 16.33
N GLY A 63 8.66 -21.24 15.52
CA GLY A 63 10.07 -21.53 15.75
C GLY A 63 10.57 -20.92 17.05
N LEU A 64 10.21 -19.66 17.33
CA LEU A 64 10.55 -19.01 18.58
C LEU A 64 9.91 -19.71 19.79
N ALA A 65 8.62 -20.05 19.72
CA ALA A 65 7.94 -20.81 20.78
C ALA A 65 8.62 -22.16 21.05
N THR A 66 9.06 -22.85 19.99
CA THR A 66 9.78 -24.12 20.09
C THR A 66 11.17 -23.94 20.73
N LEU A 67 11.91 -22.89 20.37
CA LEU A 67 13.19 -22.55 20.99
C LEU A 67 13.04 -22.21 22.48
N ILE A 68 11.99 -21.48 22.84
CA ILE A 68 11.66 -21.18 24.24
C ILE A 68 11.41 -22.48 25.00
N ALA A 69 10.56 -23.37 24.47
CA ALA A 69 10.27 -24.66 25.07
C ALA A 69 11.53 -25.52 25.22
N ALA A 70 12.40 -25.56 24.20
CA ALA A 70 13.67 -26.27 24.24
C ALA A 70 14.62 -25.71 25.32
N GLY A 71 14.72 -24.38 25.44
CA GLY A 71 15.50 -23.72 26.48
C GLY A 71 15.00 -24.06 27.89
N VAL A 72 13.68 -24.02 28.10
CA VAL A 72 13.07 -24.43 29.37
C VAL A 72 13.33 -25.90 29.66
N ALA A 73 13.14 -26.78 28.69
CA ALA A 73 13.37 -28.22 28.84
C ALA A 73 14.84 -28.54 29.16
N GLY A 74 15.78 -27.86 28.48
CA GLY A 74 17.22 -28.02 28.72
C GLY A 74 17.63 -27.59 30.12
N LEU A 75 17.15 -26.42 30.59
CA LEU A 75 17.41 -25.96 31.96
C LEU A 75 16.69 -26.83 33.01
N ALA A 76 15.54 -27.39 32.67
CA ALA A 76 14.79 -28.29 33.54
C ALA A 76 15.52 -29.61 33.83
N LEU A 77 16.58 -29.94 33.09
CA LEU A 77 17.44 -31.09 33.41
C LEU A 77 18.25 -30.90 34.70
N VAL A 78 18.48 -29.66 35.11
CA VAL A 78 19.32 -29.30 36.27
C VAL A 78 18.60 -28.45 37.32
N LEU A 79 17.44 -27.88 36.98
CA LEU A 79 16.62 -27.03 37.84
C LEU A 79 15.14 -27.46 37.78
N PRO A 80 14.31 -27.12 38.77
CA PRO A 80 12.87 -27.35 38.66
C PRO A 80 12.27 -26.51 37.51
N VAL A 81 11.26 -27.08 36.84
CA VAL A 81 10.64 -26.50 35.63
C VAL A 81 10.20 -25.05 35.82
N TRP A 82 9.66 -24.70 36.99
CA TRP A 82 9.22 -23.33 37.28
C TRP A 82 10.38 -22.33 37.28
N ALA A 83 11.55 -22.70 37.81
CA ALA A 83 12.72 -21.83 37.85
C ALA A 83 13.34 -21.70 36.45
N ALA A 84 13.41 -22.79 35.69
CA ALA A 84 13.82 -22.77 34.29
C ALA A 84 12.94 -21.84 33.45
N ALA A 85 11.62 -21.94 33.59
CA ALA A 85 10.67 -21.07 32.90
C ALA A 85 10.86 -19.59 33.25
N LEU A 86 11.07 -19.26 34.53
CA LEU A 86 11.31 -17.87 34.95
C LEU A 86 12.62 -17.30 34.38
N ILE A 87 13.69 -18.09 34.33
CA ILE A 87 14.97 -17.66 33.77
C ILE A 87 14.83 -17.36 32.28
N VAL A 88 14.21 -18.28 31.51
CA VAL A 88 13.99 -18.07 30.08
C VAL A 88 13.08 -16.85 29.85
N ALA A 89 12.02 -16.68 30.64
CA ALA A 89 11.15 -15.52 30.56
C ALA A 89 11.92 -14.21 30.82
N ALA A 90 12.78 -14.17 31.83
CA ALA A 90 13.59 -12.98 32.15
C ALA A 90 14.51 -12.60 30.97
N VAL A 91 15.18 -13.58 30.35
CA VAL A 91 16.02 -13.36 29.17
C VAL A 91 15.20 -12.80 28.01
N LEU A 92 14.01 -13.35 27.75
CA LEU A 92 13.12 -12.86 26.69
C LEU A 92 12.66 -11.42 26.96
N PHE A 93 12.32 -11.06 28.20
CA PHE A 93 11.93 -9.70 28.54
C PHE A 93 13.07 -8.70 28.35
N VAL A 94 14.31 -9.09 28.67
CA VAL A 94 15.49 -8.26 28.39
C VAL A 94 15.65 -8.05 26.88
N CYS A 95 15.59 -9.13 26.09
CA CYS A 95 15.67 -9.05 24.63
C CYS A 95 14.54 -8.19 24.04
N ALA A 96 13.31 -8.35 24.52
CA ALA A 96 12.16 -7.57 24.10
C ALA A 96 12.32 -6.08 24.46
N GLY A 97 12.83 -5.77 25.66
CA GLY A 97 13.14 -4.41 26.08
C GLY A 97 14.19 -3.76 25.17
N VAL A 98 15.28 -4.47 24.87
CA VAL A 98 16.32 -3.97 23.94
C VAL A 98 15.75 -3.76 22.54
N ALA A 99 15.00 -4.73 22.01
CA ALA A 99 14.36 -4.61 20.70
C ALA A 99 13.40 -3.42 20.65
N ALA A 100 12.59 -3.21 21.69
CA ALA A 100 11.68 -2.06 21.78
C ALA A 100 12.44 -0.72 21.79
N LEU A 101 13.55 -0.63 22.54
CA LEU A 101 14.39 0.57 22.55
C LEU A 101 15.04 0.83 21.19
N VAL A 102 15.53 -0.20 20.51
CA VAL A 102 16.12 -0.09 19.16
C VAL A 102 15.06 0.31 18.13
N SER A 103 13.86 -0.28 18.18
CA SER A 103 12.75 0.08 17.32
C SER A 103 12.33 1.53 17.51
N ARG A 104 12.22 2.00 18.76
CA ARG A 104 11.94 3.41 19.06
C ARG A 104 13.00 4.34 18.47
N LYS A 105 14.28 4.02 18.65
CA LYS A 105 15.38 4.82 18.09
C LYS A 105 15.36 4.85 16.57
N GLN A 106 15.00 3.75 15.91
CA GLN A 106 14.86 3.73 14.45
C GLN A 106 13.69 4.59 14.00
N VAL A 107 12.52 4.45 14.63
CA VAL A 107 11.34 5.28 14.32
C VAL A 107 11.60 6.77 14.57
N GLU A 108 12.34 7.13 15.62
CA GLU A 108 12.75 8.50 15.92
C GLU A 108 13.79 9.05 14.91
N GLN A 109 14.58 8.18 14.27
CA GLN A 109 15.56 8.57 13.24
C GLN A 109 14.96 8.64 11.83
N VAL A 110 13.86 7.94 11.57
CA VAL A 110 13.11 8.15 10.34
C VAL A 110 12.42 9.51 10.48
N SER A 111 12.96 10.53 9.80
CA SER A 111 12.26 11.81 9.65
C SER A 111 10.82 11.51 9.21
N PRO A 112 9.78 12.15 9.80
CA PRO A 112 8.41 11.94 9.37
C PRO A 112 8.38 12.02 7.85
N PRO A 113 7.68 11.10 7.14
CA PRO A 113 7.54 11.19 5.69
C PRO A 113 7.15 12.63 5.40
N ALA A 114 8.03 13.31 4.64
CA ALA A 114 8.13 14.76 4.62
C ALA A 114 6.73 15.37 4.74
N THR A 115 6.54 16.17 5.78
CA THR A 115 5.31 16.94 5.98
C THR A 115 5.00 17.87 4.81
N GLU A 116 5.81 17.88 3.73
CA GLU A 116 5.45 18.40 2.42
C GLU A 116 4.02 18.04 2.01
N SER A 117 3.52 16.82 2.24
CA SER A 117 2.14 16.49 1.85
C SER A 117 1.05 17.19 2.67
N VAL A 118 1.35 17.66 3.88
CA VAL A 118 0.37 18.37 4.74
C VAL A 118 0.59 19.87 4.70
N ASP A 119 1.84 20.31 4.55
CA ASP A 119 2.20 21.73 4.45
C ASP A 119 1.95 22.25 3.02
N SER A 120 2.14 21.46 1.97
CA SER A 120 1.73 21.84 0.59
C SER A 120 0.21 21.98 0.49
N VAL A 121 -0.54 21.06 1.11
CA VAL A 121 -2.01 21.12 1.14
C VAL A 121 -2.52 22.33 1.93
N LYS A 122 -1.83 22.74 3.00
CA LYS A 122 -2.16 23.98 3.71
C LYS A 122 -1.86 25.22 2.87
N HIS A 123 -0.72 25.23 2.17
CA HIS A 123 -0.32 26.33 1.30
C HIS A 123 -1.30 26.51 0.13
N ASP A 124 -1.71 25.41 -0.50
CA ASP A 124 -2.71 25.39 -1.58
C ASP A 124 -4.08 25.89 -1.10
N LEU A 125 -4.47 25.56 0.14
CA LEU A 125 -5.72 26.04 0.75
C LEU A 125 -5.67 27.54 1.08
N GLU A 126 -4.52 28.07 1.50
CA GLU A 126 -4.32 29.49 1.75
C GLU A 126 -4.36 30.30 0.44
N GLU A 127 -3.72 29.82 -0.63
CA GLU A 127 -3.71 30.47 -1.93
C GLU A 127 -5.13 30.53 -2.56
N ILE A 128 -5.91 29.45 -2.43
CA ILE A 128 -7.32 29.43 -2.88
C ILE A 128 -8.19 30.39 -2.05
N LYS A 129 -7.93 30.50 -0.74
CA LYS A 129 -8.69 31.37 0.17
C LYS A 129 -8.41 32.86 -0.09
N GLU A 130 -7.17 33.20 -0.44
CA GLU A 130 -6.74 34.54 -0.80
C GLU A 130 -7.24 34.95 -2.19
N ALA A 131 -7.20 34.04 -3.17
CA ALA A 131 -7.79 34.24 -4.49
C ALA A 131 -9.33 34.46 -4.45
N ARG A 132 -10.02 33.88 -3.45
CA ARG A 132 -11.45 34.12 -3.20
C ARG A 132 -11.73 35.46 -2.50
N HIS A 133 -10.82 35.95 -1.66
CA HIS A 133 -10.99 37.23 -0.95
C HIS A 133 -10.59 38.44 -1.80
N GLY A 134 -9.72 38.28 -2.81
CA GLY A 134 -9.35 39.37 -3.73
C GLY A 134 -10.38 39.71 -4.83
N ARG A 135 -11.59 39.12 -4.78
CA ARG A 135 -12.63 39.26 -5.84
C ARG A 135 -13.95 39.84 -5.35
N LEU A 136 -13.99 40.43 -4.15
CA LEU A 136 -15.09 41.24 -3.62
C LEU A 136 -14.57 42.64 -3.27
#